data_AF-A0ABD4Z4D4-F1
#
_entry.id   AF-A0ABD4Z4D4-F1
#
_cell.length_a   1.000
_cell.length_b   1.000
_cell.length_c   1.000
_cell.angle_alpha   90.00
_cell.angle_beta   90.00
_cell.angle_gamma   90.00
#
_symmetry.space_group_name_H-M   'P 1'
#
loop_
_entity.id
_entity.type
_entity.pdbx_description
1 polymer ?
#
loop_
_entity_poly.entity_id
_entity_poly.type
_entity_poly.pdbx_seq_one_letter_code
_entity_poly.pdbx_strand_id
1 'polypeptide(L)'
;MYRVNIEKKYIVKKGEKRIVVELCRSQDGKLYAVPVLVTKHVYTLPDGTQKEWEYQERDAEEIDYMSLPKNIRDALSKIDI
;
A
#
# COMPACT_ATOMS: atom_id res chain seq x y z
N MET A 1 16.52 -7.41 1.56
CA MET A 1 15.53 -6.31 1.61
C MET A 1 16.18 -5.10 0.94
N TYR A 2 15.73 -4.71 -0.26
CA TYR A 2 16.22 -3.46 -0.86
C TYR A 2 15.79 -2.30 0.05
N ARG A 3 16.75 -1.45 0.44
CA ARG A 3 16.47 -0.28 1.26
C ARG A 3 15.76 0.75 0.38
N VAL A 4 14.44 0.69 0.36
CA VAL A 4 13.58 1.64 -0.35
C VAL A 4 13.07 2.68 0.63
N ASN A 5 13.06 3.94 0.22
CA ASN A 5 12.45 5.02 1.00
C ASN A 5 11.02 5.22 0.48
N ILE A 6 10.06 5.24 1.40
CA ILE A 6 8.66 5.57 1.08
C ILE A 6 8.61 7.08 0.85
N GLU A 7 8.32 7.50 -0.38
CA GLU A 7 8.17 8.91 -0.74
C GLU A 7 6.74 9.40 -0.49
N LYS A 8 5.75 8.53 -0.73
CA LYS A 8 4.34 8.88 -0.57
C LYS A 8 3.49 7.64 -0.30
N LYS A 9 2.37 7.84 0.39
CA LYS A 9 1.36 6.82 0.60
C LYS A 9 0.02 7.31 0.08
N TYR A 10 -0.69 6.43 -0.59
CA TYR A 10 -2.04 6.68 -1.06
C TYR A 10 -2.99 5.64 -0.49
N ILE A 11 -4.19 6.08 -0.14
CA ILE A 11 -5.35 5.20 -0.05
C ILE A 11 -6.08 5.34 -1.39
N VAL A 12 -5.99 4.31 -2.21
CA VAL A 12 -6.59 4.27 -3.54
C VAL A 12 -7.96 3.59 -3.44
N LYS A 13 -8.99 4.30 -3.86
CA LYS A 13 -10.35 3.76 -4.00
C LYS A 13 -10.61 3.34 -5.45
N LYS A 14 -11.10 2.12 -5.65
CA LYS A 14 -11.54 1.59 -6.95
C LYS A 14 -12.81 0.76 -6.77
N GLY A 15 -13.96 1.40 -6.99
CA GLY A 15 -15.26 0.80 -6.62
C GLY A 15 -15.33 0.57 -5.11
N GLU A 16 -15.65 -0.65 -4.69
CA GLU A 16 -15.71 -1.04 -3.27
C GLU A 16 -14.34 -1.41 -2.68
N LYS A 17 -13.30 -1.57 -3.52
CA LYS A 17 -11.95 -1.89 -3.05
C LYS A 17 -11.25 -0.64 -2.53
N ARG A 18 -10.64 -0.75 -1.35
CA ARG A 18 -9.77 0.26 -0.72
C ARG A 18 -8.40 -0.36 -0.49
N ILE A 19 -7.36 0.19 -1.11
CA ILE A 19 -6.01 -0.38 -1.08
C ILE A 19 -5.01 0.71 -0.75
N VAL A 20 -4.04 0.40 0.10
CA VAL A 20 -2.93 1.31 0.34
C VAL A 20 -1.87 1.09 -0.75
N VAL A 21 -1.37 2.17 -1.34
CA VAL A 21 -0.27 2.13 -2.31
C VAL A 21 0.87 2.98 -1.79
N GLU A 22 2.02 2.36 -1.54
CA GLU A 22 3.26 3.07 -1.24
C GLU A 22 3.98 3.38 -2.55
N LEU A 23 4.38 4.63 -2.73
CA LEU A 23 5.37 5.00 -3.73
C LEU A 23 6.75 5.00 -3.08
N CYS A 24 7.58 4.07 -3.55
CA CYS A 24 8.89 3.81 -2.99
C CYS A 24 9.96 4.13 -4.03
N ARG A 25 11.02 4.83 -3.63
CA ARG A 25 12.20 5.03 -4.48
C ARG A 25 13.37 4.22 -3.97
N SER A 26 13.99 3.46 -4.87
CA SER A 26 15.24 2.76 -4.60
C SER A 26 16.44 3.70 -4.65
N GLN A 27 17.58 3.24 -4.16
CA GLN A 27 18.83 4.01 -4.19
C GLN A 27 19.31 4.35 -5.62
N ASP A 28 18.99 3.52 -6.62
CA ASP A 28 19.26 3.78 -8.03
C ASP A 28 18.20 4.67 -8.72
N GLY A 29 17.29 5.27 -7.93
CA GLY A 29 16.33 6.28 -8.38
C GLY A 29 15.06 5.73 -9.03
N LYS A 30 14.90 4.40 -9.13
CA LYS A 30 13.70 3.76 -9.69
C LYS A 30 12.52 3.92 -8.74
N LEU A 31 11.37 4.26 -9.31
CA LEU A 31 10.11 4.38 -8.59
C LEU A 31 9.35 3.05 -8.67
N TYR A 32 8.85 2.59 -7.53
CA TYR A 32 8.03 1.40 -7.37
C TYR A 32 6.69 1.80 -6.76
N ALA A 33 5.62 1.23 -7.28
CA ALA A 33 4.31 1.27 -6.64
C ALA A 33 4.09 -0.06 -5.92
N VAL A 34 3.96 -0.02 -4.60
CA VAL A 34 3.79 -1.22 -3.78
C VAL A 34 2.35 -1.26 -3.26
N PRO A 35 1.52 -2.19 -3.78
CA PRO A 35 0.18 -2.42 -3.26
C PRO A 35 0.24 -3.08 -1.87
N VAL A 36 -0.53 -2.58 -0.91
CA VAL A 36 -0.73 -3.19 0.40
C VAL A 36 -2.21 -3.53 0.51
N LEU A 37 -2.51 -4.80 0.24
CA LEU A 37 -3.88 -5.34 0.24
C LEU A 37 -4.37 -5.72 1.64
N VAL A 38 -3.45 -6.11 2.52
CA VAL A 38 -3.78 -6.50 3.90
C VAL A 38 -3.35 -5.38 4.82
N THR A 39 -4.32 -4.57 5.24
CA THR A 39 -4.09 -3.43 6.15
C THR A 39 -4.42 -3.77 7.60
N LYS A 40 -4.99 -4.94 7.89
CA LYS A 40 -5.26 -5.41 9.26
C LYS A 40 -4.77 -6.85 9.44
N HIS A 41 -3.99 -7.07 10.48
CA HIS A 41 -3.45 -8.37 10.86
C HIS A 41 -3.93 -8.69 12.27
N VAL A 42 -4.43 -9.90 12.45
CA VAL A 42 -4.80 -10.44 13.76
C VAL A 42 -3.94 -11.67 13.99
N TYR A 43 -3.26 -11.75 15.12
CA TYR A 43 -2.44 -12.91 15.49
C TYR A 43 -2.68 -13.30 16.94
N THR A 44 -2.59 -14.60 17.19
CA THR A 44 -2.80 -15.19 18.51
C THR A 44 -1.44 -15.51 19.13
N LEU A 45 -1.22 -15.04 20.36
CA LEU A 45 -0.05 -15.37 21.15
C LEU A 45 -0.16 -16.79 21.73
N PRO A 46 0.96 -17.41 22.15
CA PRO A 46 0.95 -18.75 22.74
C PRO A 46 0.07 -18.89 23.99
N ASP A 47 -0.19 -17.78 24.69
CA ASP A 47 -1.08 -17.71 25.87
C ASP A 47 -2.57 -17.57 25.51
N GLY A 48 -2.91 -17.56 24.21
CA GLY A 48 -4.28 -17.40 23.71
C GLY A 48 -4.72 -15.96 23.52
N THR A 49 -3.91 -14.96 23.89
CA THR A 49 -4.25 -13.55 23.71
C THR A 49 -4.24 -13.17 22.23
N GLN A 50 -5.30 -12.51 21.75
CA GLN A 50 -5.32 -11.92 20.41
C GLN A 50 -4.68 -10.54 20.41
N LYS A 51 -3.79 -10.30 19.44
CA LYS A 51 -3.26 -8.97 19.13
C LYS A 51 -3.64 -8.58 17.72
N GLU A 52 -4.01 -7.31 17.60
CA GLU A 52 -4.30 -6.68 16.33
C GLU A 52 -3.17 -5.72 15.98
N TRP A 53 -2.78 -5.73 14.71
CA TRP A 53 -1.91 -4.75 14.12
C TRP A 53 -2.57 -4.22 12.86
N GLU A 54 -2.74 -2.91 12.79
CA GLU A 54 -3.24 -2.22 11.62
C GLU A 54 -2.11 -1.46 10.95
N TYR A 55 -2.08 -1.53 9.63
CA TYR A 55 -1.18 -0.78 8.79
C TYR A 55 -1.47 0.72 9.03
N GLN A 56 -0.43 1.49 9.37
CA GLN A 56 -0.61 2.89 9.73
C GLN A 56 -0.84 3.75 8.49
N GLU A 57 -2.09 4.22 8.34
CA GLU A 57 -2.56 5.06 7.24
C GLU A 57 -2.49 6.57 7.52
N ARG A 58 -1.98 7.01 8.68
CA ARG A 58 -2.12 8.41 9.16
C ARG A 58 -1.62 9.48 8.18
N ASP A 59 -0.58 9.18 7.41
CA ASP A 59 0.02 10.11 6.44
C ASP A 59 -0.36 9.78 4.98
N ALA A 60 -1.33 8.88 4.77
CA ALA A 60 -1.77 8.49 3.44
C ALA A 60 -2.81 9.47 2.88
N GLU A 61 -2.60 9.89 1.64
CA GLU A 61 -3.57 10.73 0.92
C GLU A 61 -4.64 9.84 0.27
N GLU A 62 -5.91 10.13 0.50
CA GLU A 62 -7.00 9.42 -0.18
C GLU A 62 -7.20 9.98 -1.60
N ILE A 63 -7.17 9.10 -2.59
CA ILE A 63 -7.25 9.47 -4.01
C ILE A 63 -8.07 8.45 -4.82
N ASP A 64 -8.78 8.93 -5.83
CA ASP A 64 -9.44 8.06 -6.82
C ASP A 64 -8.40 7.37 -7.72
N TYR A 65 -8.65 6.10 -8.06
CA TYR A 65 -7.76 5.34 -8.94
C TYR A 65 -7.46 6.06 -10.25
N MET A 66 -8.43 6.72 -10.89
CA MET A 66 -8.27 7.42 -12.18
C MET A 66 -7.42 8.68 -12.08
N SER A 67 -7.28 9.25 -10.88
CA SER A 67 -6.42 10.41 -10.62
C SER A 67 -4.94 10.03 -10.51
N LEU A 68 -4.62 8.73 -10.44
CA LEU A 68 -3.22 8.28 -10.44
C LEU A 68 -2.57 8.46 -11.84
N PRO A 69 -1.27 8.78 -11.88
CA PRO A 69 -0.48 8.74 -13.11
C PRO A 69 -0.63 7.43 -13.87
N LYS A 70 -0.68 7.51 -15.22
CA LYS A 70 -0.96 6.35 -16.09
C LYS A 70 -0.02 5.17 -15.84
N ASN A 71 1.28 5.43 -15.70
CA ASN A 71 2.29 4.41 -15.42
C ASN A 71 2.07 3.66 -14.09
N ILE A 72 1.51 4.34 -13.08
CA ILE A 72 1.15 3.71 -11.79
C ILE A 72 -0.10 2.85 -11.97
N ARG A 73 -1.12 3.37 -12.66
CA ARG A 73 -2.33 2.59 -13.00
C ARG A 73 -2.00 1.32 -13.77
N ASP A 74 -1.12 1.42 -14.77
CA ASP A 74 -0.66 0.28 -15.58
C ASP A 74 0.16 -0.76 -14.77
N ALA A 75 0.84 -0.33 -13.70
CA ALA A 75 1.51 -1.25 -12.79
C ALA A 75 0.50 -1.94 -11.85
N LEU A 76 -0.46 -1.19 -11.32
CA LEU A 76 -1.51 -1.71 -10.44
C LEU A 76 -2.50 -2.64 -11.16
N SER A 77 -2.75 -2.44 -12.46
CA SER A 77 -3.65 -3.33 -13.21
C SER A 77 -3.08 -4.74 -13.41
N LYS A 78 -1.74 -4.91 -13.38
CA LYS A 78 -1.07 -6.21 -13.54
C LYS A 78 -1.17 -7.13 -12.33
N ILE A 79 -1.60 -6.59 -11.19
CA ILE A 79 -1.71 -7.28 -9.90
C ILE A 79 -3.18 -7.43 -9.47
N ASP A 80 -4.09 -7.34 -10.44
CA ASP A 80 -5.55 -7.55 -10.31
C ASP A 80 -6.26 -6.67 -9.26
N ILE A 81 -5.75 -5.44 -9.12
CA ILE A 81 -6.42 -4.34 -8.42
C ILE A 81 -7.41 -3.68 -9.36
#